data_AF-A0A973UZS1-F1
#
_entry.id   AF-A0A973UZS1-F1
#
_cell.length_a   1.000
_cell.length_b   1.000
_cell.length_c   1.000
_cell.angle_alpha   90.00
_cell.angle_beta   90.00
_cell.angle_gamma   90.00
#
_symmetry.space_group_name_H-M   'P 1'
#
loop_
_entity.id
_entity.type
_entity.pdbx_description
1 polymer ?
#
loop_
_entity_poly.entity_id
_entity_poly.type
_entity_poly.pdbx_seq_one_letter_code
_entity_poly.pdbx_strand_id
1 'polypeptide(L)' 'MAVTFGVLGPVVAWDTAGTPIDLRGPRHRAVLARLVAARGRMVPVDRLVDDLWQQPPAGAVGAVRTFVAALRRAIEP' A
#
# COMPACT_ATOMS: atom_id res chain seq x y z
N MET A 1 17.95 0.12 2.84
CA MET A 1 17.55 0.52 1.48
C MET A 1 16.49 1.59 1.58
N ALA A 2 16.61 2.65 0.79
CA ALA A 2 15.59 3.70 0.72
C ALA A 2 14.68 3.45 -0.49
N VAL A 3 13.39 3.71 -0.35
CA VAL A 3 12.41 3.62 -1.44
C VAL A 3 11.76 4.98 -1.60
N THR A 4 11.64 5.43 -2.85
CA THR A 4 10.98 6.68 -3.19
C THR A 4 9.59 6.40 -3.73
N PHE A 5 8.60 7.19 -3.32
CA PHE A 5 7.21 7.03 -3.73
C PHE A 5 6.70 8.26 -4.48
N GLY A 6 5.98 8.04 -5.58
CA GLY A 6 5.22 9.08 -6.29
C GLY A 6 3.73 8.95 -5.96
N VAL A 7 3.08 10.05 -5.57
CA VAL A 7 1.66 10.06 -5.13
C VAL A 7 0.80 11.16 -5.75
N LEU A 8 1.40 12.15 -6.42
CA LEU A 8 0.67 13.21 -7.12
C LEU A 8 0.34 12.77 -8.55
N GLY A 9 -0.35 11.64 -8.65
CA GLY A 9 -0.58 10.88 -9.88
C GLY A 9 -0.82 9.40 -9.53
N PRO A 10 -0.65 8.47 -10.50
CA PRO A 10 -0.63 7.05 -10.18
C PRO A 10 0.41 6.74 -9.09
N VAL A 11 0.05 5.93 -8.11
CA VAL A 11 0.96 5.54 -7.04
C VAL A 11 2.04 4.62 -7.60
N VAL A 12 3.29 5.04 -7.46
CA VAL A 12 4.48 4.37 -8.01
C VAL A 12 5.60 4.35 -6.98
N ALA A 13 6.53 3.40 -7.12
CA ALA A 13 7.67 3.23 -6.22
C ALA A 13 8.94 2.92 -7.02
N TRP A 14 10.08 3.39 -6.52
CA TRP A 14 11.41 3.13 -7.08
C TRP A 14 12.39 2.75 -5.98
N ASP A 15 13.31 1.84 -6.31
CA ASP A 15 14.45 1.50 -5.46
C ASP A 15 15.52 2.61 -5.46
N THR A 16 16.64 2.39 -4.77
CA THR A 16 17.75 3.35 -4.71
C THR A 16 18.48 3.55 -6.04
N ALA A 17 18.35 2.62 -6.98
CA ALA A 17 18.91 2.71 -8.32
C ALA A 17 17.96 3.40 -9.32
N GLY A 18 16.75 3.76 -8.88
CA GLY A 18 15.71 4.32 -9.74
C GLY A 18 14.92 3.27 -10.53
N THR A 19 15.07 1.99 -10.20
CA THR A 19 14.32 0.90 -10.84
C THR A 19 12.87 0.89 -10.35
N PRO A 20 11.86 0.85 -11.24
CA PRO A 20 10.46 0.75 -10.82
C PRO A 20 10.19 -0.55 -10.05
N ILE A 21 9.46 -0.44 -8.94
CA ILE A 21 8.98 -1.57 -8.14
C ILE A 21 7.54 -1.88 -8.54
N ASP A 22 7.24 -3.14 -8.83
CA ASP A 22 5.87 -3.59 -9.13
C ASP A 22 5.00 -3.60 -7.85
N LEU A 23 4.19 -2.54 -7.71
CA LEU A 23 3.23 -2.38 -6.62
C LEU A 23 1.94 -3.19 -6.80
N ARG A 24 1.88 -4.11 -7.75
CA ARG A 24 0.72 -4.96 -8.04
C ARG A 24 -0.53 -4.13 -8.42
N GLY A 25 -1.71 -4.66 -8.08
CA GLY A 25 -3.00 -4.11 -8.48
C GLY A 25 -3.40 -2.82 -7.75
N PRO A 26 -4.49 -2.16 -8.21
CA PRO A 26 -4.95 -0.87 -7.70
C PRO A 26 -5.23 -0.86 -6.19
N ARG A 27 -5.67 -1.99 -5.61
CA ARG A 27 -5.91 -2.11 -4.17
C ARG A 27 -4.64 -2.04 -3.32
N HIS A 28 -3.54 -2.62 -3.81
CA HIS A 28 -2.23 -2.55 -3.14
C HIS A 28 -1.72 -1.11 -3.14
N ARG A 29 -1.82 -0.45 -4.30
CA ARG A 29 -1.49 0.97 -4.46
C ARG A 29 -2.29 1.88 -3.53
N ALA A 30 -3.59 1.62 -3.36
CA ALA A 30 -4.44 2.40 -2.44
C ALA A 30 -4.01 2.25 -0.97
N VAL A 31 -3.69 1.03 -0.53
CA VAL A 31 -3.13 0.80 0.82
C VAL A 31 -1.82 1.57 1.00
N LEU A 32 -0.91 1.47 0.02
CA LEU A 32 0.37 2.17 0.10
C LEU A 32 0.18 3.69 0.16
N ALA A 33 -0.66 4.27 -0.69
CA ALA A 33 -0.96 5.70 -0.67
C ALA A 33 -1.47 6.15 0.70
N ARG A 34 -2.36 5.35 1.30
CA ARG A 34 -2.93 5.66 2.61
C ARG A 34 -1.89 5.63 3.73
N LEU A 35 -0.93 4.70 3.66
CA LEU A 35 0.19 4.61 4.60
C LEU A 35 1.21 5.75 4.40
N VAL A 36 1.53 6.10 3.16
CA VAL A 36 2.40 7.26 2.83
C VAL A 36 1.77 8.55 3.37
N ALA A 37 0.46 8.75 3.19
CA ALA A 37 -0.27 9.89 3.74
C ALA A 37 -0.25 9.93 5.29
N ALA A 38 -0.15 8.76 5.94
CA ALA A 38 -0.04 8.68 7.39
C ALA A 38 1.34 9.11 7.93
N ARG A 39 2.37 9.25 7.07
CA ARG A 39 3.71 9.72 7.42
C ARG A 39 4.32 9.01 8.64
N GLY A 40 4.30 7.67 8.61
CA GLY A 40 4.88 6.83 9.68
C GLY A 40 4.00 6.67 10.93
N ARG A 41 2.80 7.27 10.97
CA ARG A 41 1.84 7.02 12.06
C ARG A 41 1.15 5.67 11.87
N MET A 42 0.77 5.05 12.99
CA MET A 42 -0.04 3.83 12.99
C MET A 42 -1.40 4.09 12.32
N VAL A 43 -1.80 3.20 11.41
CA VAL A 43 -3.11 3.21 10.77
C VAL A 43 -3.85 1.94 11.19
N PRO A 44 -5.00 2.05 11.90
CA PRO A 44 -5.81 0.90 12.26
C PRO A 44 -6.28 0.13 11.01
N VAL A 45 -6.35 -1.19 11.10
CA VAL A 45 -6.77 -2.03 9.96
C VAL A 45 -8.20 -1.70 9.51
N ASP A 46 -9.10 -1.40 10.44
CA ASP A 46 -10.48 -1.05 10.13
C ASP A 46 -10.56 0.26 9.33
N ARG A 47 -9.66 1.22 9.61
CA ARG A 47 -9.56 2.45 8.80
C ARG A 47 -9.11 2.17 7.37
N LEU A 48 -8.19 1.23 7.18
CA LEU A 48 -7.82 0.80 5.83
C LEU A 48 -8.99 0.11 5.12
N VAL A 49 -9.82 -0.65 5.84
CA VAL A 49 -11.02 -1.26 5.27
C VAL A 49 -12.01 -0.17 4.84
N ASP A 50 -12.31 0.80 5.70
CA ASP A 50 -13.22 1.91 5.40
C ASP A 50 -12.75 2.74 4.20
N ASP A 51 -11.44 3.02 4.12
CA ASP A 51 -10.85 3.80 3.04
C ASP A 51 -10.86 3.05 1.69
N LEU A 52 -10.86 1.71 1.73
CA LEU A 52 -10.86 0.87 0.53
C LEU A 52 -12.28 0.56 0.06
N TRP A 53 -13.21 0.27 0.95
CA TRP A 53 -14.54 -0.20 0.57
C TRP A 53 -15.63 0.64 1.19
N GLN A 54 -16.54 1.10 0.35
CA GLN A 54 -17.81 1.67 0.82
C GLN A 54 -18.72 0.59 1.44
N GLN A 55 -18.66 -0.63 0.91
CA GLN A 55 -19.30 -1.82 1.45
C GLN A 55 -18.27 -2.96 1.51
N PRO A 56 -17.69 -3.26 2.68
CA PRO A 56 -16.61 -4.22 2.79
C PRO A 56 -17.12 -5.66 2.59
N PRO A 57 -16.40 -6.49 1.82
CA PRO A 57 -16.74 -7.90 1.66
C PRO A 57 -16.47 -8.68 2.95
N ALA A 58 -17.08 -9.87 3.06
CA ALA A 58 -16.69 -10.84 4.07
C ALA A 58 -15.18 -11.14 3.95
N GLY A 59 -14.42 -10.85 5.01
CA GLY A 59 -12.96 -11.05 5.02
C GLY A 59 -12.12 -9.85 4.54
N ALA A 60 -12.68 -8.62 4.49
CA ALA A 60 -11.93 -7.41 4.11
C ALA A 60 -10.60 -7.23 4.88
N VAL A 61 -10.59 -7.50 6.19
CA VAL A 61 -9.37 -7.47 7.01
C VAL A 61 -8.31 -8.45 6.51
N GLY A 62 -8.73 -9.66 6.10
CA GLY A 62 -7.85 -10.66 5.50
C GLY A 62 -7.26 -10.17 4.18
N ALA A 63 -8.08 -9.54 3.33
CA ALA A 63 -7.62 -8.93 2.08
C ALA A 63 -6.58 -7.82 2.32
N VAL A 64 -6.81 -6.93 3.30
CA VAL A 64 -5.84 -5.88 3.68
C VAL A 64 -4.50 -6.51 4.10
N ARG A 65 -4.53 -7.55 4.93
CA ARG A 65 -3.31 -8.28 5.34
C ARG A 65 -2.56 -8.85 4.15
N THR A 66 -3.27 -9.45 3.20
CA THR A 66 -2.69 -9.96 1.94
C THR A 66 -2.03 -8.84 1.13
N PHE A 67 -2.70 -7.68 1.00
CA PHE A 67 -2.14 -6.54 0.27
C PHE A 67 -0.87 -6.00 0.93
N VAL A 68 -0.87 -5.86 2.26
CA VAL A 68 0.31 -5.44 3.03
C VAL A 68 1.45 -6.45 2.89
N ALA A 69 1.17 -7.75 2.98
CA ALA A 69 2.18 -8.78 2.81
C ALA A 69 2.81 -8.75 1.41
N ALA A 70 2.00 -8.56 0.37
CA ALA A 70 2.49 -8.43 -1.00
C ALA A 70 3.32 -7.16 -1.21
N LEU A 71 2.92 -6.03 -0.62
CA LEU A 71 3.71 -4.79 -0.64
C LEU A 71 5.06 -4.96 0.07
N ARG A 72 5.07 -5.61 1.24
CA ARG A 72 6.30 -5.93 1.98
C ARG A 72 7.23 -6.78 1.13
N ARG A 73 6.75 -7.85 0.50
CA ARG A 73 7.56 -8.68 -0.41
C ARG A 73 8.10 -7.93 -1.63
N ALA A 74 7.44 -6.85 -2.06
CA ALA A 74 7.90 -6.06 -3.19
C ALA A 74 8.95 -5.01 -2.79
N ILE A 75 8.92 -4.55 -1.54
CA ILE A 75 9.71 -3.40 -1.05
C ILE A 75 10.84 -3.84 -0.10
N GLU A 76 10.59 -4.86 0.70
CA GLU A 76 11.57 -5.52 1.59
C GLU A 76 12.17 -6.73 0.85
N PRO A 77 13.51 -6.93 0.87
CA PRO A 77 14.15 -8.13 0.36
C PRO A 77 13.78 -9.39 1.16
#